data_AF-A0AAC8Q566-F1
#
_entry.id   AF-A0AAC8Q566-F1
#
_cell.length_a   1.000
_cell.length_b   1.000
_cell.length_c   1.000
_cell.angle_alpha   90.00
_cell.angle_beta   90.00
_cell.angle_gamma   90.00
#
_symmetry.space_group_name_H-M   'P 1'
#
loop_
_entity.id
_entity.type
_entity.pdbx_description
1 polymer ?
#
loop_
_entity_poly.entity_id
_entity_poly.type
_entity_poly.pdbx_seq_one_letter_code
_entity_poly.pdbx_strand_id
1 'polypeptide(L)'
;MLVAGAAVVWRSGDSRPPPPPAPTVQLREALTAALPGNTREAPRLSNPAAYLPAQCYAVTQEAPGGRTRNGCFACHQAPRAPNYVEDAEVQTVLTVARAAEENRWTNLVRPPPSVNISDAELLAWVRASNYVDERGGLRLAAALAQPPAAWDGNGNGRWEGYTPDCWFQPDAEGFDRSPDGAMTGWRAFAYAPFPGMFWPTNGSAGDVFIRLPAAFRRDRDGRESTAVYRLNLAILEAYLRRVDVPLPPTDERELGSDLDGDGVLGTARRVAFVWPPKQGRPFGYVGEAAGLDRAKDGWPAAGLYPRGTEFLHSLRYLDVEGGQVRMAARMKELRYMRKTRWLTYSDLQLAAEAEAREKEKQPDKLKRVLADVERGVGTGTGWLMQGFIEDSGGELRPQNVEETTACIGCHGGVGATTDSTFSFARKLDTGSAWQGGWYHWGQRGLKGIPEPRRTDGQGEYAHWLAQVGAGDDYGTNDEVQARFFRKDGTLRPDAVKALTKDISVLLVPSPSRALLLDRATLALVKAQRFERGRDVTVGAPPKVRARLEQDGATGITEAVLPGWMGPEKSASR
;
A
#
# COMPACT_ATOMS: atom_id res chain seq x y z
N MET A 1 -65.21 35.39 -45.93
CA MET A 1 -65.37 33.99 -45.49
C MET A 1 -64.93 33.09 -46.63
N LEU A 2 -64.05 32.12 -46.33
CA LEU A 2 -63.55 31.03 -47.19
C LEU A 2 -62.64 31.44 -48.37
N VAL A 3 -61.54 30.79 -48.76
CA VAL A 3 -60.50 29.91 -48.18
C VAL A 3 -59.30 30.17 -49.09
N ALA A 4 -58.11 30.44 -48.55
CA ALA A 4 -56.86 30.46 -49.33
C ALA A 4 -55.81 29.63 -48.58
N GLY A 5 -55.31 28.61 -49.27
CA GLY A 5 -54.34 27.64 -48.75
C GLY A 5 -52.95 28.23 -48.54
N ALA A 6 -52.31 27.83 -47.45
CA ALA A 6 -50.90 28.08 -47.18
C ALA A 6 -50.18 26.74 -47.01
N ALA A 7 -49.15 26.55 -47.81
CA ALA A 7 -48.29 25.38 -47.87
C ALA A 7 -47.52 25.17 -46.56
N VAL A 8 -47.42 23.91 -46.14
CA VAL A 8 -46.61 23.45 -45.01
C VAL A 8 -45.14 23.43 -45.44
N VAL A 9 -44.33 24.34 -44.87
CA VAL A 9 -42.87 24.26 -44.93
C VAL A 9 -42.40 23.40 -43.75
N TRP A 10 -41.92 22.20 -44.05
CA TRP A 10 -41.20 21.36 -43.09
C TRP A 10 -39.84 22.01 -42.78
N ARG A 11 -39.66 22.51 -41.55
CA ARG A 11 -38.34 22.84 -41.02
C ARG A 11 -37.65 21.55 -40.59
N SER A 12 -36.57 21.20 -41.27
CA SER A 12 -35.62 20.18 -40.86
C SER A 12 -35.04 20.52 -39.50
N GLY A 13 -35.17 19.61 -38.54
CA GLY A 13 -34.58 19.75 -37.21
C GLY A 13 -33.06 19.69 -37.27
N ASP A 14 -32.42 20.71 -36.73
CA ASP A 14 -31.01 20.70 -36.36
C ASP A 14 -30.78 19.65 -35.27
N SER A 15 -30.39 18.44 -35.66
CA SER A 15 -29.82 17.45 -34.75
C SER A 15 -28.40 17.86 -34.41
N ARG A 16 -28.23 18.73 -33.40
CA ARG A 16 -26.93 18.90 -32.76
C ARG A 16 -26.54 17.54 -32.15
N PRO A 17 -25.32 17.03 -32.42
CA PRO A 17 -24.86 15.81 -31.79
C PRO A 17 -24.90 16.00 -30.26
N PRO A 18 -25.24 14.96 -29.49
CA PRO A 18 -25.23 15.05 -28.05
C PRO A 18 -23.85 15.51 -27.57
N PRO A 19 -23.78 16.34 -26.50
CA PRO A 19 -22.50 16.74 -25.94
C PRO A 19 -21.69 15.49 -25.61
N PRO A 20 -20.36 15.53 -25.83
CA PRO A 20 -19.51 14.38 -25.53
C PRO A 20 -19.73 13.96 -24.07
N PRO A 21 -19.73 12.65 -23.77
CA PRO A 21 -19.88 12.16 -22.42
C PRO A 21 -18.85 12.83 -21.51
N ALA A 22 -19.24 13.15 -20.28
CA ALA A 22 -18.36 13.78 -19.31
C ALA A 22 -17.03 13.00 -19.21
N PRO A 23 -15.88 13.66 -18.97
CA PRO A 23 -14.57 13.00 -18.91
C PRO A 23 -14.53 11.77 -17.98
N THR A 24 -15.35 11.75 -16.93
CA THR A 24 -15.54 10.62 -16.01
C THR A 24 -16.23 9.41 -16.63
N VAL A 25 -17.18 9.62 -17.55
CA VAL A 25 -17.83 8.56 -18.32
C VAL A 25 -16.85 7.99 -19.34
N GLN A 26 -16.06 8.84 -20.01
CA GLN A 26 -15.01 8.41 -20.93
C GLN A 26 -13.90 7.62 -20.21
N LEU A 27 -13.51 8.03 -19.00
CA LEU A 27 -12.58 7.30 -18.14
C LEU A 27 -13.14 5.92 -17.74
N ARG A 28 -14.44 5.85 -17.44
CA ARG A 28 -15.16 4.62 -17.09
C ARG A 28 -15.32 3.66 -18.28
N GLU A 29 -15.62 4.19 -19.46
CA GLU A 29 -15.73 3.42 -20.69
C GLU A 29 -14.37 2.90 -21.12
N ALA A 30 -13.31 3.70 -21.03
CA ALA A 30 -11.94 3.24 -21.28
C ALA A 30 -11.48 2.17 -20.27
N LEU A 31 -11.87 2.29 -19.00
CA LEU A 31 -11.64 1.26 -17.97
C LEU A 31 -12.37 -0.04 -18.27
N THR A 32 -13.59 0.05 -18.79
CA THR A 32 -14.40 -1.11 -19.16
C THR A 32 -13.88 -1.75 -20.45
N ALA A 33 -13.42 -0.95 -21.41
CA ALA A 33 -12.86 -1.40 -22.68
C ALA A 33 -11.44 -2.01 -22.54
N ALA A 34 -10.71 -1.65 -21.49
CA ALA A 34 -9.43 -2.28 -21.15
C ALA A 34 -9.58 -3.67 -20.48
N LEU A 35 -10.80 -4.05 -20.10
CA LEU A 35 -11.14 -5.39 -19.62
C LEU A 35 -11.67 -6.19 -20.82
N PRO A 36 -11.07 -7.34 -21.19
CA PRO A 36 -11.56 -8.10 -22.33
C PRO A 36 -13.02 -8.49 -22.15
N GLY A 37 -13.81 -8.22 -23.19
CA GLY A 37 -15.22 -8.62 -23.26
C GLY A 37 -15.34 -10.13 -23.30
N ASN A 38 -16.19 -10.66 -22.41
CA ASN A 38 -16.54 -12.07 -22.18
C ASN A 38 -15.60 -12.87 -21.26
N THR A 39 -15.83 -12.78 -19.94
CA THR A 39 -16.11 -13.97 -19.10
C THR A 39 -16.81 -13.61 -17.79
N ARG A 40 -18.03 -14.17 -17.65
CA ARG A 40 -18.64 -14.80 -16.46
C ARG A 40 -19.06 -13.89 -15.29
N GLU A 41 -20.21 -14.24 -14.69
CA GLU A 41 -20.82 -13.63 -13.49
C GLU A 41 -19.76 -13.09 -12.52
N ALA A 42 -19.94 -11.84 -12.06
CA ALA A 42 -19.12 -11.33 -10.96
C ALA A 42 -19.15 -12.36 -9.82
N PRO A 43 -18.00 -12.82 -9.32
CA PRO A 43 -17.98 -13.84 -8.27
C PRO A 43 -18.84 -13.36 -7.11
N ARG A 44 -19.74 -14.23 -6.62
CA ARG A 44 -20.58 -13.89 -5.48
C ARG A 44 -19.69 -13.67 -4.26
N LEU A 45 -19.50 -12.41 -3.89
CA LEU A 45 -18.76 -12.03 -2.69
C LEU A 45 -19.57 -12.39 -1.46
N SER A 46 -18.96 -13.11 -0.52
CA SER A 46 -19.52 -13.40 0.79
C SER A 46 -19.54 -12.14 1.65
N ASN A 47 -18.53 -11.27 1.50
CA ASN A 47 -18.48 -9.92 2.01
C ASN A 47 -18.53 -8.91 0.84
N PRO A 48 -19.70 -8.29 0.55
CA PRO A 48 -19.80 -7.33 -0.55
C PRO A 48 -18.99 -6.05 -0.30
N ALA A 49 -18.60 -5.79 0.95
CA ALA A 49 -17.77 -4.68 1.36
C ALA A 49 -16.36 -5.13 1.80
N ALA A 50 -15.81 -6.18 1.17
CA ALA A 50 -14.49 -6.73 1.50
C ALA A 50 -13.33 -5.72 1.38
N TYR A 51 -13.54 -4.58 0.73
CA TYR A 51 -12.57 -3.48 0.70
C TYR A 51 -12.53 -2.70 2.02
N LEU A 52 -13.55 -2.75 2.89
CA LEU A 52 -13.52 -2.05 4.17
C LEU A 52 -12.70 -2.85 5.19
N PRO A 53 -11.54 -2.35 5.63
CA PRO A 53 -10.65 -3.10 6.50
C PRO A 53 -11.28 -3.36 7.87
N ALA A 54 -10.83 -4.42 8.55
CA ALA A 54 -11.32 -4.83 9.87
C ALA A 54 -11.22 -3.72 10.94
N GLN A 55 -10.24 -2.83 10.79
CA GLN A 55 -10.00 -1.68 11.64
C GLN A 55 -11.19 -0.72 11.71
N CYS A 56 -12.04 -0.65 10.67
CA CYS A 56 -13.28 0.16 10.70
C CYS A 56 -14.26 -0.30 11.79
N TYR A 57 -14.16 -1.55 12.24
CA TYR A 57 -15.01 -2.13 13.28
C TYR A 57 -14.37 -2.08 14.67
N ALA A 58 -13.17 -1.53 14.82
CA ALA A 58 -12.55 -1.36 16.13
C ALA A 58 -13.41 -0.47 17.04
N VAL A 59 -13.46 -0.79 18.33
CA VAL A 59 -14.18 0.02 19.32
C VAL A 59 -13.44 1.33 19.54
N THR A 60 -14.01 2.42 19.06
CA THR A 60 -13.50 3.79 19.24
C THR A 60 -13.83 4.38 20.62
N GLN A 61 -14.86 3.87 21.29
CA GLN A 61 -15.26 4.26 22.65
C GLN A 61 -16.04 3.11 23.30
N GLU A 62 -15.62 2.68 24.50
CA GLU A 62 -16.22 1.51 25.19
C GLU A 62 -17.55 1.84 25.87
N ALA A 63 -17.67 3.07 26.40
CA ALA A 63 -18.90 3.59 27.00
C ALA A 63 -19.04 5.07 26.66
N PRO A 64 -20.28 5.60 26.48
CA PRO A 64 -20.50 7.01 26.19
C PRO A 64 -19.76 7.93 27.18
N GLY A 65 -18.99 8.89 26.66
CA GLY A 65 -18.19 9.81 27.47
C GLY A 65 -16.89 9.23 28.04
N GLY A 66 -16.60 7.95 27.79
CA GLY A 66 -15.32 7.33 28.14
C GLY A 66 -14.17 7.73 27.20
N ARG A 67 -12.95 7.28 27.53
CA ARG A 67 -11.75 7.51 26.71
C ARG A 67 -11.96 6.99 25.29
N THR A 68 -11.59 7.82 24.31
CA THR A 68 -11.59 7.45 22.90
C THR A 68 -10.32 6.71 22.51
N ARG A 69 -10.44 5.88 21.48
CA ARG A 69 -9.35 5.17 20.80
C ARG A 69 -9.42 5.54 19.33
N ASN A 70 -8.53 6.42 18.88
CA ASN A 70 -8.51 6.87 17.51
C ASN A 70 -7.39 6.17 16.74
N GLY A 71 -7.71 5.03 16.10
CA GLY A 71 -6.86 4.40 15.09
C GLY A 71 -7.12 4.95 13.69
N CYS A 72 -8.32 5.50 13.46
CA CYS A 72 -8.79 6.01 12.17
C CYS A 72 -7.83 7.05 11.57
N PHE A 73 -7.28 7.94 12.40
CA PHE A 73 -6.37 8.99 11.94
C PHE A 73 -5.13 8.47 11.24
N ALA A 74 -4.70 7.22 11.45
CA ALA A 74 -3.56 6.69 10.72
C ALA A 74 -3.84 6.69 9.20
N CYS A 75 -5.08 6.39 8.80
CA CYS A 75 -5.50 6.29 7.39
C CYS A 75 -6.26 7.52 6.89
N HIS A 76 -7.18 8.02 7.71
CA HIS A 76 -8.14 9.07 7.34
C HIS A 76 -7.60 10.42 7.80
N GLN A 77 -7.05 11.19 6.87
CA GLN A 77 -6.32 12.43 7.15
C GLN A 77 -6.60 13.44 6.06
N ALA A 78 -6.46 14.73 6.36
CA ALA A 78 -6.49 15.76 5.33
C ALA A 78 -5.35 15.50 4.32
N PRO A 79 -5.64 15.28 3.03
CA PRO A 79 -4.72 14.67 2.09
C PRO A 79 -3.61 15.63 1.67
N ARG A 80 -2.51 15.06 1.17
CA ARG A 80 -1.44 15.83 0.52
C ARG A 80 -1.53 15.63 -0.99
N ALA A 81 -1.82 16.71 -1.74
CA ALA A 81 -1.80 16.68 -3.21
C ALA A 81 -0.52 16.01 -3.72
N PRO A 82 -0.57 15.05 -4.67
CA PRO A 82 -1.68 14.79 -5.60
C PRO A 82 -2.74 13.78 -5.11
N ASN A 83 -2.74 13.42 -3.82
CA ASN A 83 -3.92 12.80 -3.22
C ASN A 83 -4.95 13.89 -2.89
N TYR A 84 -6.22 13.65 -3.24
CA TYR A 84 -7.34 14.57 -3.04
C TYR A 84 -8.51 13.90 -2.31
N VAL A 85 -8.31 12.69 -1.77
CA VAL A 85 -9.30 12.01 -0.94
C VAL A 85 -9.34 12.70 0.42
N GLU A 86 -10.27 13.63 0.59
CA GLU A 86 -10.54 14.34 1.84
C GLU A 86 -11.50 13.51 2.70
N ASP A 87 -10.95 12.71 3.60
CA ASP A 87 -11.69 11.75 4.42
C ASP A 87 -11.43 11.88 5.92
N ALA A 88 -10.82 12.98 6.38
CA ALA A 88 -10.50 13.21 7.78
C ALA A 88 -11.71 13.13 8.72
N GLU A 89 -12.90 13.51 8.23
CA GLU A 89 -14.17 13.46 8.98
C GLU A 89 -14.57 12.03 9.38
N VAL A 90 -14.07 10.99 8.70
CA VAL A 90 -14.31 9.59 9.09
C VAL A 90 -13.83 9.30 10.52
N GLN A 91 -12.91 10.11 11.04
CA GLN A 91 -12.48 10.02 12.44
C GLN A 91 -13.60 10.34 13.42
N THR A 92 -14.51 11.26 13.12
CA THR A 92 -15.58 11.72 14.04
C THR A 92 -16.92 11.04 13.74
N VAL A 93 -17.18 10.72 12.46
CA VAL A 93 -18.43 10.11 11.99
C VAL A 93 -18.15 8.98 11.00
N LEU A 94 -18.68 7.78 11.27
CA LEU A 94 -18.50 6.62 10.40
C LEU A 94 -19.45 6.66 9.20
N THR A 95 -18.99 7.24 8.10
CA THR A 95 -19.73 7.30 6.84
C THR A 95 -19.57 6.01 6.03
N VAL A 96 -20.22 4.93 6.47
CA VAL A 96 -20.23 3.60 5.82
C VAL A 96 -21.57 3.31 5.13
N ALA A 97 -21.54 2.55 4.03
CA ALA A 97 -22.78 2.09 3.39
C ALA A 97 -23.52 1.08 4.30
N ARG A 98 -24.86 1.05 4.28
CA ARG A 98 -25.65 0.11 5.09
C ARG A 98 -25.27 -1.36 4.91
N ALA A 99 -24.92 -1.76 3.69
CA ALA A 99 -24.48 -3.12 3.38
C ALA A 99 -23.14 -3.49 4.07
N ALA A 100 -22.43 -2.51 4.63
CA ALA A 100 -21.19 -2.65 5.38
C ALA A 100 -21.37 -2.42 6.90
N GLU A 101 -22.59 -2.30 7.41
CA GLU A 101 -22.78 -2.15 8.85
C GLU A 101 -22.41 -3.44 9.60
N GLU A 102 -22.68 -4.61 9.02
CA GLU A 102 -22.40 -5.89 9.66
C GLU A 102 -20.91 -6.25 9.58
N ASN A 103 -20.30 -6.52 10.74
CA ASN A 103 -18.92 -6.98 10.79
C ASN A 103 -18.80 -8.43 10.31
N ARG A 104 -18.33 -8.59 9.06
CA ARG A 104 -18.09 -9.91 8.44
C ARG A 104 -16.69 -10.48 8.72
N TRP A 105 -15.84 -9.74 9.41
CA TRP A 105 -14.48 -10.15 9.81
C TRP A 105 -14.50 -11.07 11.04
N THR A 106 -15.25 -12.17 10.94
CA THR A 106 -15.56 -13.06 12.06
C THR A 106 -14.35 -13.80 12.63
N ASN A 107 -13.25 -13.93 11.88
CA ASN A 107 -12.02 -14.53 12.39
C ASN A 107 -11.38 -13.70 13.51
N LEU A 108 -11.66 -12.39 13.60
CA LEU A 108 -11.18 -11.55 14.71
C LEU A 108 -11.73 -12.04 16.06
N VAL A 109 -13.03 -12.35 16.10
CA VAL A 109 -13.74 -12.71 17.35
C VAL A 109 -13.85 -14.22 17.56
N ARG A 110 -13.81 -14.99 16.47
CA ARG A 110 -13.90 -16.45 16.47
C ARG A 110 -12.83 -17.01 15.53
N PRO A 111 -11.54 -16.89 15.89
CA PRO A 111 -10.46 -17.44 15.08
C PRO A 111 -10.59 -18.97 14.98
N PRO A 112 -10.06 -19.58 13.91
CA PRO A 112 -9.95 -21.03 13.83
C PRO A 112 -9.19 -21.62 15.04
N PRO A 113 -9.46 -22.88 15.42
CA PRO A 113 -8.77 -23.52 16.52
C PRO A 113 -7.27 -23.58 16.25
N SER A 114 -6.47 -23.41 17.31
CA SER A 114 -5.02 -23.47 17.21
C SER A 114 -4.54 -24.83 16.67
N VAL A 115 -3.53 -24.80 15.81
CA VAL A 115 -2.81 -26.01 15.38
C VAL A 115 -1.97 -26.58 16.52
N ASN A 116 -2.14 -27.88 16.76
CA ASN A 116 -1.41 -28.61 17.79
C ASN A 116 -0.11 -29.19 17.21
N ILE A 117 0.95 -28.39 17.23
CA ILE A 117 2.32 -28.76 16.85
C ILE A 117 3.31 -28.25 17.90
N SER A 118 4.47 -28.88 18.05
CA SER A 118 5.53 -28.36 18.91
C SER A 118 6.12 -27.04 18.36
N ASP A 119 6.78 -26.25 19.21
CA ASP A 119 7.48 -25.04 18.76
C ASP A 119 8.64 -25.39 17.81
N ALA A 120 9.26 -26.57 17.97
CA ALA A 120 10.30 -27.05 17.06
C ALA A 120 9.75 -27.32 15.65
N GLU A 121 8.56 -27.94 15.55
CA GLU A 121 7.88 -28.17 14.27
C GLU A 121 7.41 -26.86 13.64
N LEU A 122 6.91 -25.91 14.44
CA LEU A 122 6.54 -24.57 13.95
C LEU A 122 7.76 -23.82 13.41
N LEU A 123 8.89 -23.85 14.11
CA LEU A 123 10.13 -23.22 13.65
C LEU A 123 10.66 -23.88 12.36
N ALA A 124 10.60 -25.21 12.26
CA ALA A 124 10.94 -25.92 11.03
C ALA A 124 10.02 -25.49 9.86
N TRP A 125 8.71 -25.34 10.13
CA TRP A 125 7.74 -24.87 9.14
C TRP A 125 8.09 -23.48 8.60
N VAL A 126 8.33 -22.50 9.47
CA VAL A 126 8.58 -21.10 9.05
C VAL A 126 9.95 -20.91 8.39
N ARG A 127 10.93 -21.76 8.71
CA ARG A 127 12.25 -21.77 8.07
C ARG A 127 12.27 -22.39 6.69
N ALA A 128 11.32 -23.28 6.39
CA ALA A 128 11.19 -23.89 5.06
C ALA A 128 10.53 -22.92 4.08
N SER A 129 11.27 -22.52 3.03
CA SER A 129 10.75 -21.65 1.96
C SER A 129 9.61 -22.33 1.19
N ASN A 130 8.51 -21.62 1.00
CA ASN A 130 7.42 -21.96 0.08
C ASN A 130 7.44 -21.14 -1.21
N TYR A 131 8.53 -20.41 -1.46
CA TYR A 131 8.65 -19.52 -2.61
C TYR A 131 9.75 -19.96 -3.57
N VAL A 132 10.94 -20.25 -3.02
CA VAL A 132 12.10 -20.74 -3.77
C VAL A 132 12.31 -22.23 -3.45
N ASP A 133 12.51 -23.05 -4.47
CA ASP A 133 12.87 -24.46 -4.30
C ASP A 133 14.39 -24.68 -4.13
N GLU A 134 14.80 -25.91 -3.87
CA GLU A 134 16.21 -26.27 -3.62
C GLU A 134 17.13 -26.05 -4.83
N ARG A 135 16.56 -25.94 -6.04
CA ARG A 135 17.29 -25.68 -7.29
C ARG A 135 17.29 -24.19 -7.66
N GLY A 136 16.73 -23.33 -6.81
CA GLY A 136 16.57 -21.91 -7.09
C GLY A 136 15.37 -21.59 -8.00
N GLY A 137 14.48 -22.54 -8.27
CA GLY A 137 13.24 -22.32 -9.01
C GLY A 137 12.19 -21.59 -8.18
N LEU A 138 11.36 -20.77 -8.83
CA LEU A 138 10.23 -20.09 -8.18
C LEU A 138 8.98 -20.98 -8.25
N ARG A 139 8.57 -21.54 -7.10
CA ARG A 139 7.49 -22.53 -6.98
C ARG A 139 6.17 -22.03 -7.56
N LEU A 140 5.77 -20.82 -7.17
CA LEU A 140 4.55 -20.19 -7.66
C LEU A 140 4.63 -19.89 -9.17
N ALA A 141 5.76 -19.44 -9.69
CA ALA A 141 5.91 -19.21 -11.12
C ALA A 141 5.77 -20.52 -11.93
N ALA A 142 6.34 -21.63 -11.42
CA ALA A 142 6.19 -22.94 -12.03
C ALA A 142 4.71 -23.40 -12.02
N ALA A 143 3.98 -23.19 -10.92
CA ALA A 143 2.57 -23.52 -10.84
C ALA A 143 1.69 -22.66 -11.77
N LEU A 144 2.03 -21.39 -11.97
CA LEU A 144 1.32 -20.47 -12.87
C LEU A 144 1.61 -20.71 -14.36
N ALA A 145 2.74 -21.36 -14.69
CA ALA A 145 3.06 -21.72 -16.08
C ALA A 145 2.07 -22.77 -16.63
N GLN A 146 1.48 -23.58 -15.76
CA GLN A 146 0.42 -24.54 -16.06
C GLN A 146 -0.67 -24.44 -14.98
N PRO A 147 -1.48 -23.36 -15.00
CA PRO A 147 -2.40 -23.08 -13.91
C PRO A 147 -3.46 -24.20 -13.82
N PRO A 148 -3.79 -24.69 -12.62
CA PRO A 148 -4.95 -25.53 -12.41
C PRO A 148 -6.24 -24.82 -12.89
N ALA A 149 -7.26 -25.60 -13.27
CA ALA A 149 -8.53 -25.06 -13.76
C ALA A 149 -9.22 -24.09 -12.76
N ALA A 150 -8.91 -24.19 -11.46
CA ALA A 150 -9.43 -23.28 -10.44
C ALA A 150 -8.81 -21.86 -10.51
N TRP A 151 -7.65 -21.69 -11.14
CA TRP A 151 -6.96 -20.40 -11.29
C TRP A 151 -7.14 -19.79 -12.68
N ASP A 152 -7.51 -20.62 -13.67
CA ASP A 152 -7.78 -20.24 -15.06
C ASP A 152 -9.25 -19.79 -15.23
N GLY A 153 -9.52 -18.53 -14.89
CA GLY A 153 -10.86 -17.97 -14.88
C GLY A 153 -11.51 -17.91 -16.28
N ASN A 154 -10.70 -17.75 -17.32
CA ASN A 154 -11.18 -17.70 -18.69
C ASN A 154 -11.22 -19.10 -19.38
N GLY A 155 -10.45 -20.07 -18.89
CA GLY A 155 -10.41 -21.45 -19.39
C GLY A 155 -9.46 -21.66 -20.58
N ASN A 156 -8.46 -20.80 -20.76
CA ASN A 156 -7.52 -20.84 -21.89
C ASN A 156 -6.20 -21.58 -21.58
N GLY A 157 -6.05 -22.09 -20.36
CA GLY A 157 -4.87 -22.81 -19.88
C GLY A 157 -3.65 -21.93 -19.62
N ARG A 158 -3.79 -20.61 -19.53
CA ARG A 158 -2.69 -19.66 -19.32
C ARG A 158 -3.01 -18.67 -18.21
N TRP A 159 -2.01 -18.38 -17.40
CA TRP A 159 -2.10 -17.29 -16.43
C TRP A 159 -1.81 -15.94 -17.09
N GLU A 160 -2.71 -14.96 -16.91
CA GLU A 160 -2.58 -13.64 -17.52
C GLU A 160 -2.21 -12.52 -16.52
N GLY A 161 -1.98 -12.89 -15.25
CA GLY A 161 -1.56 -11.99 -14.17
C GLY A 161 -0.06 -11.83 -14.00
N TYR A 162 0.33 -11.34 -12.83
CA TYR A 162 1.73 -11.31 -12.40
C TYR A 162 2.25 -12.74 -12.23
N THR A 163 3.40 -13.00 -12.86
CA THR A 163 4.16 -14.23 -12.63
C THR A 163 5.42 -13.86 -11.86
N PRO A 164 5.70 -14.51 -10.72
CA PRO A 164 6.87 -14.20 -9.91
C PRO A 164 8.19 -14.28 -10.69
N ASP A 165 9.00 -13.24 -10.52
CA ASP A 165 10.29 -13.05 -11.18
C ASP A 165 11.32 -12.31 -10.29
N CYS A 166 11.05 -12.26 -8.98
CA CYS A 166 11.94 -11.74 -7.94
C CYS A 166 12.44 -12.93 -7.11
N TRP A 167 13.73 -13.02 -6.79
CA TRP A 167 14.24 -14.13 -5.96
C TRP A 167 14.34 -13.79 -4.47
N PHE A 168 14.13 -12.53 -4.10
CA PHE A 168 14.39 -12.01 -2.75
C PHE A 168 15.84 -12.27 -2.33
N GLN A 169 16.76 -12.15 -3.28
CA GLN A 169 18.21 -12.27 -3.09
C GLN A 169 18.88 -10.93 -3.43
N PRO A 170 18.66 -9.90 -2.61
CA PRO A 170 19.24 -8.58 -2.83
C PRO A 170 20.75 -8.61 -2.63
N ASP A 171 21.46 -7.98 -3.55
CA ASP A 171 22.89 -7.69 -3.38
C ASP A 171 23.12 -6.58 -2.34
N ALA A 172 24.37 -6.17 -2.19
CA ALA A 172 24.77 -5.12 -1.26
C ALA A 172 24.21 -3.72 -1.59
N GLU A 173 23.51 -3.55 -2.70
CA GLU A 173 22.85 -2.29 -3.06
C GLU A 173 21.33 -2.42 -3.14
N GLY A 174 20.81 -3.56 -2.67
CA GLY A 174 19.41 -3.90 -2.65
C GLY A 174 18.87 -4.46 -3.97
N PHE A 175 19.69 -4.60 -5.02
CA PHE A 175 19.20 -5.14 -6.30
C PHE A 175 19.04 -6.65 -6.21
N ASP A 176 17.86 -7.13 -6.54
CA ASP A 176 17.57 -8.56 -6.58
C ASP A 176 18.30 -9.25 -7.73
N ARG A 177 18.85 -10.43 -7.43
CA ARG A 177 19.62 -11.25 -8.35
C ARG A 177 18.94 -12.59 -8.56
N SER A 178 18.82 -13.01 -9.81
CA SER A 178 18.48 -14.39 -10.14
C SER A 178 19.63 -15.34 -9.78
N PRO A 179 19.40 -16.67 -9.73
CA PRO A 179 20.42 -17.66 -9.37
C PRO A 179 21.66 -17.67 -10.27
N ASP A 180 21.53 -17.21 -11.52
CA ASP A 180 22.63 -17.02 -12.47
C ASP A 180 23.39 -15.69 -12.29
N GLY A 181 22.99 -14.86 -11.32
CA GLY A 181 23.59 -13.57 -11.01
C GLY A 181 23.06 -12.38 -11.81
N ALA A 182 22.12 -12.59 -12.73
CA ALA A 182 21.52 -11.49 -13.50
C ALA A 182 20.64 -10.59 -12.61
N MET A 183 20.56 -9.30 -12.94
CA MET A 183 19.69 -8.35 -12.23
C MET A 183 18.25 -8.50 -12.72
N THR A 184 17.31 -8.76 -11.81
CA THR A 184 15.88 -8.93 -12.16
C THR A 184 15.16 -7.60 -12.41
N GLY A 185 15.80 -6.50 -12.00
CA GLY A 185 15.26 -5.15 -12.03
C GLY A 185 14.52 -4.78 -10.74
N TRP A 186 14.22 -5.74 -9.86
CA TRP A 186 13.68 -5.46 -8.54
C TRP A 186 14.76 -4.89 -7.63
N ARG A 187 14.40 -3.91 -6.79
CA ARG A 187 15.28 -3.34 -5.77
C ARG A 187 14.57 -3.21 -4.43
N ALA A 188 15.14 -3.80 -3.39
CA ALA A 188 14.67 -3.69 -2.02
C ALA A 188 14.91 -2.30 -1.46
N PHE A 189 13.99 -1.83 -0.63
CA PHE A 189 14.23 -0.65 0.20
C PHE A 189 13.63 -0.82 1.59
N ALA A 190 14.31 -0.23 2.57
CA ALA A 190 13.85 -0.18 3.95
C ALA A 190 12.97 1.07 4.15
N TYR A 191 11.95 0.94 4.97
CA TYR A 191 10.95 1.98 5.21
C TYR A 191 10.51 2.01 6.68
N ALA A 192 9.92 3.10 7.13
CA ALA A 192 9.25 3.11 8.43
C ALA A 192 7.90 2.39 8.30
N PRO A 193 7.65 1.27 8.99
CA PRO A 193 6.36 0.58 8.91
C PRO A 193 5.18 1.51 9.22
N PHE A 194 4.06 1.33 8.54
CA PHE A 194 2.87 2.16 8.77
C PHE A 194 2.31 1.91 10.17
N PRO A 195 1.93 2.96 10.94
CA PRO A 195 1.44 2.79 12.31
C PRO A 195 0.25 1.83 12.40
N GLY A 196 0.26 0.93 13.39
CA GLY A 196 -0.82 -0.03 13.67
C GLY A 196 -0.94 -1.25 12.75
N MET A 197 -0.49 -1.17 11.49
CA MET A 197 -0.78 -2.20 10.49
C MET A 197 0.39 -3.15 10.16
N PHE A 198 1.55 -2.63 9.77
CA PHE A 198 2.67 -3.46 9.27
C PHE A 198 3.72 -3.72 10.35
N TRP A 199 3.25 -4.08 11.54
CA TRP A 199 4.09 -4.27 12.72
C TRP A 199 4.33 -5.76 12.98
N PRO A 200 5.60 -6.23 13.06
CA PRO A 200 5.90 -7.62 13.38
C PRO A 200 5.29 -8.08 14.71
N THR A 201 5.20 -7.19 15.71
CA THR A 201 4.54 -7.47 17.00
C THR A 201 3.04 -7.74 16.89
N ASN A 202 2.43 -7.43 15.75
CA ASN A 202 1.03 -7.74 15.43
C ASN A 202 0.92 -8.82 14.33
N GLY A 203 1.99 -9.59 14.08
CA GLY A 203 2.00 -10.69 13.12
C GLY A 203 2.20 -10.27 11.66
N SER A 204 2.44 -8.98 11.42
CA SER A 204 2.58 -8.37 10.10
C SER A 204 4.01 -7.93 9.86
N ALA A 205 4.86 -8.87 9.44
CA ALA A 205 6.25 -8.62 9.09
C ALA A 205 6.41 -8.68 7.57
N GLY A 206 6.67 -7.54 6.94
CA GLY A 206 6.80 -7.45 5.49
C GLY A 206 8.03 -6.73 5.00
N ASP A 207 8.36 -6.96 3.74
CA ASP A 207 9.40 -6.30 2.96
C ASP A 207 8.82 -5.73 1.66
N VAL A 208 9.52 -4.81 1.01
CA VAL A 208 9.05 -4.25 -0.26
C VAL A 208 10.21 -4.11 -1.25
N PHE A 209 9.94 -4.49 -2.49
CA PHE A 209 10.76 -4.23 -3.65
C PHE A 209 10.02 -3.29 -4.60
N ILE A 210 10.77 -2.42 -5.27
CA ILE A 210 10.29 -1.57 -6.37
C ILE A 210 10.98 -2.00 -7.67
N ARG A 211 10.26 -1.94 -8.79
CA ARG A 211 10.83 -2.07 -10.13
C ARG A 211 10.30 -0.98 -11.05
N LEU A 212 11.20 -0.32 -11.77
CA LEU A 212 10.83 0.58 -12.87
C LEU A 212 10.89 -0.16 -14.22
N PRO A 213 10.11 0.28 -15.22
CA PRO A 213 10.15 -0.29 -16.57
C PRO A 213 11.56 -0.32 -17.16
N ALA A 214 11.81 -1.21 -18.13
CA ALA A 214 13.13 -1.39 -18.75
C ALA A 214 13.76 -0.08 -19.25
N ALA A 215 12.99 0.84 -19.84
CA ALA A 215 13.50 2.14 -20.30
C ALA A 215 14.14 2.99 -19.18
N PHE A 216 13.74 2.81 -17.91
CA PHE A 216 14.35 3.50 -16.77
C PHE A 216 15.66 2.84 -16.30
N ARG A 217 15.99 1.68 -16.87
CA ARG A 217 17.16 0.87 -16.51
C ARG A 217 18.19 0.83 -17.63
N ARG A 218 17.91 1.48 -18.77
CA ARG A 218 18.74 1.44 -19.96
C ARG A 218 19.33 2.80 -20.31
N ASP A 219 20.55 2.79 -20.83
CA ASP A 219 21.20 3.97 -21.39
C ASP A 219 20.52 4.43 -22.71
N ARG A 220 21.03 5.51 -23.31
CA ARG A 220 20.46 6.07 -24.55
C ARG A 220 20.59 5.14 -25.76
N ASP A 221 21.47 4.15 -25.70
CA ASP A 221 21.67 3.15 -26.75
C ASP A 221 20.84 1.88 -26.49
N GLY A 222 20.01 1.86 -25.44
CA GLY A 222 19.15 0.74 -25.07
C GLY A 222 19.85 -0.38 -24.31
N ARG A 223 21.09 -0.19 -23.83
CA ARG A 223 21.81 -1.19 -23.03
C ARG A 223 21.46 -1.06 -21.55
N GLU A 224 21.32 -2.18 -20.86
CA GLU A 224 21.09 -2.17 -19.40
C GLU A 224 22.25 -1.44 -18.69
N SER A 225 21.90 -0.50 -17.81
CA SER A 225 22.84 0.35 -17.09
C SER A 225 22.38 0.54 -15.65
N THR A 226 23.08 -0.11 -14.71
CA THR A 226 22.82 0.04 -13.28
C THR A 226 23.01 1.49 -12.82
N ALA A 227 23.92 2.26 -13.44
CA ALA A 227 24.13 3.67 -13.13
C ALA A 227 22.88 4.51 -13.48
N VAL A 228 22.33 4.32 -14.68
CA VAL A 228 21.07 4.97 -15.09
C VAL A 228 19.93 4.57 -14.17
N TYR A 229 19.85 3.28 -13.82
CA TYR A 229 18.77 2.82 -12.96
C TYR A 229 18.84 3.44 -11.55
N ARG A 230 20.03 3.47 -10.94
CA ARG A 230 20.25 4.15 -9.64
C ARG A 230 19.81 5.61 -9.71
N LEU A 231 20.18 6.31 -10.78
CA LEU A 231 19.86 7.72 -10.93
C LEU A 231 18.34 7.94 -11.12
N ASN A 232 17.66 7.15 -11.95
CA ASN A 232 16.22 7.24 -12.11
C ASN A 232 15.45 6.91 -10.82
N LEU A 233 15.95 5.97 -10.01
CA LEU A 233 15.40 5.70 -8.67
C LEU A 233 15.66 6.86 -7.69
N ALA A 234 16.80 7.53 -7.76
CA ALA A 234 17.09 8.70 -6.95
C ALA A 234 16.20 9.89 -7.32
N ILE A 235 15.95 10.10 -8.62
CA ILE A 235 14.99 11.10 -9.13
C ILE A 235 13.59 10.81 -8.61
N LEU A 236 13.15 9.55 -8.74
CA LEU A 236 11.86 9.13 -8.22
C LEU A 236 11.77 9.35 -6.70
N GLU A 237 12.80 8.95 -5.95
CA GLU A 237 12.85 9.13 -4.50
C GLU A 237 12.71 10.61 -4.11
N ALA A 238 13.45 11.50 -4.77
CA ALA A 238 13.41 12.93 -4.49
C ALA A 238 12.00 13.51 -4.66
N TYR A 239 11.27 13.07 -5.69
CA TYR A 239 9.93 13.58 -6.00
C TYR A 239 8.81 12.90 -5.19
N LEU A 240 8.96 11.62 -4.84
CA LEU A 240 7.98 10.93 -4.00
C LEU A 240 8.08 11.36 -2.54
N ARG A 241 9.32 11.47 -2.02
CA ARG A 241 9.57 11.90 -0.64
C ARG A 241 9.61 13.43 -0.47
N ARG A 242 9.77 14.17 -1.57
CA ARG A 242 9.87 15.64 -1.62
C ARG A 242 11.03 16.19 -0.81
N VAL A 243 12.19 15.56 -1.00
CA VAL A 243 13.46 15.90 -0.34
C VAL A 243 14.58 15.76 -1.35
N ASP A 244 15.69 16.43 -1.09
CA ASP A 244 16.90 16.21 -1.89
C ASP A 244 17.47 14.82 -1.61
N VAL A 245 18.00 14.18 -2.66
CA VAL A 245 18.60 12.85 -2.57
C VAL A 245 20.09 12.96 -2.93
N PRO A 246 21.01 12.63 -2.03
CA PRO A 246 22.45 12.65 -2.32
C PRO A 246 22.82 11.74 -3.50
N LEU A 247 23.81 12.17 -4.28
CA LEU A 247 24.38 11.40 -5.38
C LEU A 247 25.91 11.40 -5.31
N PRO A 248 26.57 10.35 -5.81
CA PRO A 248 27.96 10.47 -6.26
C PRO A 248 28.09 11.59 -7.30
N PRO A 249 29.27 12.23 -7.45
CA PRO A 249 29.49 13.23 -8.48
C PRO A 249 29.05 12.71 -9.87
N THR A 250 28.11 13.42 -10.49
CA THR A 250 27.44 12.98 -11.72
C THR A 250 27.44 14.12 -12.75
N ASP A 251 27.87 13.86 -13.99
CA ASP A 251 27.88 14.86 -15.06
C ASP A 251 26.50 15.01 -15.70
N GLU A 252 25.88 16.17 -15.50
CA GLU A 252 24.55 16.48 -16.01
C GLU A 252 24.52 16.73 -17.51
N ARG A 253 25.65 17.10 -18.11
CA ARG A 253 25.73 17.42 -19.55
C ARG A 253 25.50 16.17 -20.39
N GLU A 254 26.05 15.04 -19.96
CA GLU A 254 25.84 13.75 -20.61
C GLU A 254 24.37 13.31 -20.52
N LEU A 255 23.72 13.64 -19.39
CA LEU A 255 22.36 13.24 -19.07
C LEU A 255 21.30 14.17 -19.67
N GLY A 256 21.64 15.44 -19.91
CA GLY A 256 20.71 16.48 -20.37
C GLY A 256 19.66 16.86 -19.31
N SER A 257 20.00 16.73 -18.03
CA SER A 257 19.09 17.01 -16.91
C SER A 257 19.85 17.73 -15.78
N ASP A 258 19.34 18.89 -15.38
CA ASP A 258 19.75 19.74 -14.24
C ASP A 258 19.30 19.06 -12.94
N LEU A 259 20.05 18.05 -12.51
CA LEU A 259 19.76 17.21 -11.35
C LEU A 259 19.79 18.00 -10.05
N ASP A 260 20.76 18.89 -9.84
CA ASP A 260 20.89 19.66 -8.60
C ASP A 260 20.08 20.97 -8.58
N GLY A 261 19.46 21.30 -9.72
CA GLY A 261 18.48 22.35 -9.88
C GLY A 261 19.08 23.75 -9.80
N ASP A 262 20.39 23.92 -10.04
CA ASP A 262 21.04 25.23 -10.01
C ASP A 262 20.81 26.04 -11.31
N GLY A 263 20.42 25.37 -12.40
CA GLY A 263 20.15 25.96 -13.71
C GLY A 263 21.30 25.89 -14.71
N VAL A 264 22.41 25.24 -14.36
CA VAL A 264 23.62 25.05 -15.18
C VAL A 264 23.96 23.57 -15.23
N LEU A 265 24.05 23.01 -16.44
CA LEU A 265 24.48 21.61 -16.58
C LEU A 265 25.97 21.47 -16.21
N GLY A 266 26.22 20.88 -15.05
CA GLY A 266 27.54 20.75 -14.45
C GLY A 266 27.74 19.38 -13.79
N THR A 267 28.32 19.38 -12.60
CA THR A 267 28.53 18.18 -11.80
C THR A 267 27.62 18.22 -10.57
N ALA A 268 26.55 17.42 -10.61
CA ALA A 268 25.63 17.28 -9.49
C ALA A 268 26.19 16.37 -8.40
N ARG A 269 25.85 16.68 -7.15
CA ARG A 269 26.08 15.82 -5.96
C ARG A 269 24.79 15.44 -5.24
N ARG A 270 23.65 15.82 -5.81
CA ARG A 270 22.31 15.49 -5.33
C ARG A 270 21.33 15.57 -6.49
N VAL A 271 20.21 14.86 -6.38
CA VAL A 271 18.98 15.27 -7.06
C VAL A 271 18.27 16.26 -6.14
N ALA A 272 18.08 17.48 -6.59
CA ALA A 272 17.31 18.48 -5.86
C ALA A 272 15.80 18.29 -6.09
N PHE A 273 15.03 18.38 -5.02
CA PHE A 273 13.58 18.44 -5.14
C PHE A 273 13.15 19.89 -5.46
N VAL A 274 12.83 20.16 -6.73
CA VAL A 274 12.34 21.46 -7.17
C VAL A 274 10.89 21.33 -7.66
N TRP A 275 9.95 21.86 -6.88
CA TRP A 275 8.51 21.83 -7.20
C TRP A 275 7.80 23.15 -6.84
N PRO A 276 7.00 23.75 -7.74
CA PRO A 276 6.78 23.35 -9.13
C PRO A 276 8.06 23.46 -9.99
N PRO A 277 8.14 22.76 -11.13
CA PRO A 277 9.30 22.85 -12.01
C PRO A 277 9.54 24.30 -12.47
N LYS A 278 10.80 24.69 -12.59
CA LYS A 278 11.17 26.03 -13.08
C LYS A 278 11.21 26.04 -14.61
N GLN A 279 10.58 27.03 -15.23
CA GLN A 279 10.61 27.19 -16.68
C GLN A 279 12.05 27.34 -17.20
N GLY A 280 12.33 26.75 -18.35
CA GLY A 280 13.65 26.81 -18.99
C GLY A 280 14.75 25.95 -18.36
N ARG A 281 14.46 25.21 -17.27
CA ARG A 281 15.42 24.27 -16.67
C ARG A 281 15.14 22.85 -17.14
N PRO A 282 16.08 22.21 -17.87
CA PRO A 282 15.88 20.86 -18.36
C PRO A 282 15.94 19.88 -17.19
N PHE A 283 14.83 19.23 -16.87
CA PHE A 283 14.79 18.19 -15.84
C PHE A 283 13.89 17.03 -16.27
N GLY A 284 14.30 15.81 -15.95
CA GLY A 284 13.56 14.60 -16.27
C GLY A 284 14.30 13.34 -15.87
N TYR A 285 13.67 12.19 -16.13
CA TYR A 285 14.36 10.91 -16.11
C TYR A 285 15.45 10.85 -17.18
N VAL A 286 16.43 9.99 -16.99
CA VAL A 286 17.65 9.88 -17.82
C VAL A 286 17.74 8.52 -18.52
N GLY A 287 18.68 8.42 -19.48
CA GLY A 287 18.84 7.22 -20.31
C GLY A 287 17.73 7.12 -21.36
N GLU A 288 17.28 5.91 -21.68
CA GLU A 288 16.16 5.67 -22.59
C GLU A 288 14.86 6.33 -22.09
N ALA A 289 14.67 6.39 -20.77
CA ALA A 289 13.51 7.03 -20.15
C ALA A 289 13.38 8.54 -20.44
N ALA A 290 14.46 9.22 -20.86
CA ALA A 290 14.41 10.63 -21.26
C ALA A 290 13.54 10.86 -22.51
N GLY A 291 13.38 9.83 -23.35
CA GLY A 291 12.60 9.89 -24.59
C GLY A 291 11.14 9.46 -24.45
N LEU A 292 10.67 9.10 -23.24
CA LEU A 292 9.30 8.65 -23.01
C LEU A 292 8.26 9.77 -23.15
N ASP A 293 7.03 9.39 -23.47
CA ASP A 293 5.93 10.34 -23.60
C ASP A 293 5.48 10.79 -22.20
N ARG A 294 5.84 12.01 -21.82
CA ARG A 294 5.54 12.58 -20.50
C ARG A 294 4.04 12.55 -20.14
N ALA A 295 3.14 12.57 -21.13
CA ALA A 295 1.70 12.54 -20.90
C ALA A 295 1.15 11.12 -20.69
N LYS A 296 1.86 10.08 -21.15
CA LYS A 296 1.43 8.67 -21.05
C LYS A 296 2.23 7.87 -20.03
N ASP A 297 3.54 8.04 -20.06
CA ASP A 297 4.51 7.30 -19.26
C ASP A 297 4.86 8.06 -17.97
N GLY A 298 4.69 9.37 -18.00
CA GLY A 298 4.93 10.25 -16.86
C GLY A 298 6.32 10.88 -16.86
N TRP A 299 6.51 11.79 -15.92
CA TRP A 299 7.75 12.51 -15.68
C TRP A 299 7.89 12.74 -14.16
N PRO A 300 9.05 13.19 -13.67
CA PRO A 300 9.24 13.45 -12.24
C PRO A 300 8.25 14.52 -11.72
N ALA A 301 7.15 14.08 -11.12
CA ALA A 301 6.10 14.92 -10.57
C ALA A 301 5.92 14.60 -9.08
N ALA A 302 5.73 15.64 -8.25
CA ALA A 302 5.82 15.47 -6.80
C ALA A 302 4.75 14.51 -6.28
N GLY A 303 5.17 13.35 -5.78
CA GLY A 303 4.23 12.34 -5.28
C GLY A 303 3.55 11.47 -6.33
N LEU A 304 4.02 11.41 -7.59
CA LEU A 304 3.48 10.51 -8.63
C LEU A 304 4.55 9.55 -9.16
N TYR A 305 4.16 8.29 -9.40
CA TYR A 305 5.03 7.31 -10.06
C TYR A 305 4.85 7.32 -11.58
N PRO A 306 5.90 7.02 -12.36
CA PRO A 306 5.75 6.79 -13.79
C PRO A 306 4.93 5.52 -14.04
N ARG A 307 4.26 5.48 -15.19
CA ARG A 307 3.52 4.31 -15.66
C ARG A 307 4.45 3.10 -15.71
N GLY A 308 3.93 1.95 -15.32
CA GLY A 308 4.65 0.68 -15.31
C GLY A 308 5.56 0.51 -14.10
N THR A 309 5.59 1.44 -13.14
CA THR A 309 6.19 1.18 -11.82
C THR A 309 5.51 0.00 -11.17
N GLU A 310 6.30 -0.89 -10.58
CA GLU A 310 5.83 -2.10 -9.91
C GLU A 310 6.32 -2.13 -8.46
N PHE A 311 5.50 -2.69 -7.58
CA PHE A 311 5.85 -3.04 -6.21
C PHE A 311 5.58 -4.51 -5.95
N LEU A 312 6.49 -5.14 -5.21
CA LEU A 312 6.32 -6.48 -4.69
C LEU A 312 6.50 -6.44 -3.17
N HIS A 313 5.52 -6.91 -2.43
CA HIS A 313 5.49 -6.88 -0.98
C HIS A 313 5.22 -8.29 -0.46
N SER A 314 6.18 -8.89 0.25
CA SER A 314 5.93 -10.16 0.93
C SER A 314 5.54 -9.91 2.39
N LEU A 315 4.60 -10.71 2.91
CA LEU A 315 4.35 -10.84 4.34
C LEU A 315 4.82 -12.22 4.77
N ARG A 316 5.60 -12.28 5.85
CA ARG A 316 6.32 -13.48 6.27
C ARG A 316 6.02 -13.82 7.73
N TYR A 317 6.29 -15.08 8.06
CA TYR A 317 6.34 -15.56 9.45
C TYR A 317 7.55 -14.97 10.19
N LEU A 318 7.63 -15.24 11.49
CA LEU A 318 8.68 -14.76 12.39
C LEU A 318 9.57 -15.93 12.83
N ASP A 319 10.85 -15.90 12.44
CA ASP A 319 11.80 -16.90 12.94
C ASP A 319 12.36 -16.46 14.30
N VAL A 320 12.51 -17.42 15.21
CA VAL A 320 13.18 -17.25 16.50
C VAL A 320 14.47 -18.04 16.49
N GLU A 321 15.60 -17.33 16.47
CA GLU A 321 16.93 -17.93 16.49
C GLU A 321 17.81 -17.23 17.54
N GLY A 322 18.44 -18.00 18.42
CA GLY A 322 19.30 -17.46 19.48
C GLY A 322 18.60 -16.45 20.40
N GLY A 323 17.28 -16.60 20.59
CA GLY A 323 16.45 -15.67 21.37
C GLY A 323 16.11 -14.36 20.65
N GLN A 324 16.45 -14.22 19.38
CA GLN A 324 16.15 -13.05 18.55
C GLN A 324 15.06 -13.37 17.53
N VAL A 325 14.13 -12.42 17.35
CA VAL A 325 13.08 -12.52 16.34
C VAL A 325 13.57 -11.91 15.03
N ARG A 326 13.40 -12.64 13.94
CA ARG A 326 13.81 -12.27 12.58
C ARG A 326 12.69 -12.57 11.59
N MET A 327 12.82 -12.04 10.39
CA MET A 327 11.93 -12.37 9.28
C MET A 327 12.20 -13.81 8.83
N ALA A 328 11.15 -14.62 8.70
CA ALA A 328 11.28 -16.01 8.27
C ALA A 328 11.40 -16.16 6.74
N ALA A 329 11.89 -17.32 6.29
CA ALA A 329 11.96 -17.65 4.86
C ALA A 329 10.56 -17.86 4.25
N ARG A 330 9.63 -18.45 5.00
CA ARG A 330 8.26 -18.74 4.56
C ARG A 330 7.40 -17.48 4.45
N MET A 331 6.70 -17.35 3.33
CA MET A 331 5.73 -16.28 3.06
C MET A 331 4.31 -16.70 3.46
N LYS A 332 3.61 -15.79 4.14
CA LYS A 332 2.16 -15.81 4.37
C LYS A 332 1.42 -15.32 3.14
N GLU A 333 1.90 -14.22 2.57
CA GLU A 333 1.32 -13.57 1.39
C GLU A 333 2.42 -12.96 0.50
N LEU A 334 2.12 -12.85 -0.79
CA LEU A 334 2.89 -12.06 -1.76
C LEU A 334 1.92 -11.13 -2.47
N ARG A 335 2.16 -9.82 -2.38
CA ARG A 335 1.29 -8.78 -2.93
C ARG A 335 2.02 -8.00 -4.00
N TYR A 336 1.47 -8.03 -5.20
CA TYR A 336 1.97 -7.33 -6.37
C TYR A 336 1.10 -6.12 -6.70
N MET A 337 1.73 -5.04 -7.16
CA MET A 337 1.05 -3.84 -7.58
C MET A 337 1.77 -3.22 -8.79
N ARG A 338 1.02 -2.76 -9.80
CA ARG A 338 1.57 -2.12 -11.01
C ARG A 338 0.79 -0.87 -11.40
N LYS A 339 1.51 0.21 -11.70
CA LYS A 339 0.94 1.46 -12.24
C LYS A 339 0.55 1.21 -13.69
N THR A 340 -0.73 1.16 -14.00
CA THR A 340 -1.25 0.91 -15.36
C THR A 340 -1.39 2.18 -16.18
N ARG A 341 -1.59 3.33 -15.53
CA ARG A 341 -1.78 4.63 -16.17
C ARG A 341 -1.10 5.72 -15.37
N TRP A 342 -0.36 6.61 -16.02
CA TRP A 342 0.04 7.88 -15.41
C TRP A 342 -1.18 8.81 -15.39
N LEU A 343 -1.48 9.39 -14.22
CA LEU A 343 -2.62 10.29 -14.03
C LEU A 343 -2.09 11.63 -13.51
N THR A 344 -2.59 12.73 -14.08
CA THR A 344 -2.23 14.08 -13.64
C THR A 344 -2.88 14.42 -12.29
N TYR A 345 -2.44 15.54 -11.70
CA TYR A 345 -3.08 16.10 -10.52
C TYR A 345 -4.58 16.37 -10.76
N SER A 346 -4.91 16.92 -11.94
CA SER A 346 -6.30 17.19 -12.33
C SER A 346 -7.11 15.91 -12.51
N ASP A 347 -6.55 14.85 -13.10
CA ASP A 347 -7.24 13.56 -13.23
C ASP A 347 -7.58 12.96 -11.86
N LEU A 348 -6.62 13.00 -10.94
CA LEU A 348 -6.79 12.47 -9.58
C LEU A 348 -7.78 13.31 -8.76
N GLN A 349 -7.74 14.63 -8.90
CA GLN A 349 -8.72 15.51 -8.28
C GLN A 349 -10.14 15.23 -8.80
N LEU A 350 -10.32 15.15 -10.13
CA LEU A 350 -11.62 14.84 -10.73
C LEU A 350 -12.14 13.47 -10.30
N ALA A 351 -11.25 12.47 -10.17
CA ALA A 351 -11.61 11.15 -9.66
C ALA A 351 -12.09 11.21 -8.20
N ALA A 352 -11.36 11.90 -7.31
CA ALA A 352 -11.74 12.06 -5.91
C ALA A 352 -13.07 12.81 -5.76
N GLU A 353 -13.26 13.92 -6.49
CA GLU A 353 -14.52 14.66 -6.48
C GLU A 353 -15.70 13.84 -7.04
N ALA A 354 -15.46 12.99 -8.03
CA ALA A 354 -16.49 12.10 -8.56
C ALA A 354 -16.91 11.05 -7.52
N GLU A 355 -15.96 10.48 -6.78
CA GLU A 355 -16.23 9.53 -5.69
C GLU A 355 -17.00 10.21 -4.54
N ALA A 356 -16.58 11.42 -4.14
CA ALA A 356 -17.29 12.21 -3.12
C ALA A 356 -18.75 12.52 -3.51
N ARG A 357 -18.97 13.00 -4.75
CA ARG A 357 -20.32 13.28 -5.27
C ARG A 357 -21.19 12.02 -5.39
N GLU A 358 -20.60 10.88 -5.70
CA GLU A 358 -21.33 9.61 -5.74
C GLU A 358 -21.77 9.20 -4.33
N LYS A 359 -20.87 9.28 -3.35
CA LYS A 359 -21.17 8.96 -1.94
C LYS A 359 -22.26 9.85 -1.36
N GLU A 360 -22.22 11.15 -1.63
CA GLU A 360 -23.25 12.11 -1.20
C GLU A 360 -24.63 11.78 -1.79
N LYS A 361 -24.69 11.42 -3.08
CA LYS A 361 -25.95 11.12 -3.77
C LYS A 361 -26.49 9.72 -3.49
N GLN A 362 -25.59 8.77 -3.21
CA GLN A 362 -25.91 7.35 -3.06
C GLN A 362 -25.11 6.76 -1.88
N PRO A 363 -25.39 7.16 -0.63
CA PRO A 363 -24.60 6.75 0.54
C PRO A 363 -24.65 5.23 0.81
N ASP A 364 -25.70 4.57 0.33
CA ASP A 364 -25.86 3.10 0.44
C ASP A 364 -25.16 2.32 -0.67
N LYS A 365 -24.60 3.00 -1.69
CA LYS A 365 -23.93 2.34 -2.78
C LYS A 365 -22.52 1.93 -2.39
N LEU A 366 -22.23 0.64 -2.51
CA LEU A 366 -20.88 0.10 -2.36
C LEU A 366 -20.00 0.49 -3.55
N LYS A 367 -18.70 0.64 -3.27
CA LYS A 367 -17.69 0.84 -4.31
C LYS A 367 -17.73 -0.34 -5.28
N ARG A 368 -17.79 -0.04 -6.58
CA ARG A 368 -17.69 -1.08 -7.60
C ARG A 368 -16.25 -1.58 -7.65
N VAL A 369 -16.04 -2.84 -7.31
CA VAL A 369 -14.75 -3.52 -7.44
C VAL A 369 -14.51 -3.84 -8.92
N LEU A 370 -13.40 -3.35 -9.48
CA LEU A 370 -12.95 -3.66 -10.82
C LEU A 370 -11.95 -4.82 -10.73
N ALA A 371 -12.42 -6.05 -10.89
CA ALA A 371 -11.63 -7.25 -10.67
C ALA A 371 -11.62 -8.18 -11.88
N ASP A 372 -10.52 -8.89 -12.01
CA ASP A 372 -10.28 -10.02 -12.90
C ASP A 372 -9.60 -11.10 -12.05
N VAL A 373 -10.06 -12.35 -12.14
CA VAL A 373 -9.56 -13.45 -11.31
C VAL A 373 -8.08 -13.74 -11.59
N GLU A 374 -7.63 -13.56 -12.84
CA GLU A 374 -6.26 -13.83 -13.26
C GLU A 374 -5.39 -12.58 -13.18
N ARG A 375 -5.93 -11.38 -13.34
CA ARG A 375 -5.14 -10.13 -13.39
C ARG A 375 -5.17 -9.30 -12.10
N GLY A 376 -6.12 -9.57 -11.22
CA GLY A 376 -6.28 -8.88 -9.93
C GLY A 376 -7.29 -7.73 -9.97
N VAL A 377 -7.15 -6.79 -9.03
CA VAL A 377 -8.12 -5.74 -8.73
C VAL A 377 -7.53 -4.35 -9.01
N GLY A 378 -8.27 -3.52 -9.74
CA GLY A 378 -7.91 -2.13 -10.01
C GLY A 378 -8.38 -1.17 -8.91
N THR A 379 -7.56 -0.17 -8.59
CA THR A 379 -7.92 0.89 -7.62
C THR A 379 -8.88 1.93 -8.19
N GLY A 380 -9.06 1.97 -9.52
CA GLY A 380 -9.72 3.07 -10.24
C GLY A 380 -8.78 4.24 -10.57
N THR A 381 -7.74 4.45 -9.76
CA THR A 381 -6.76 5.56 -9.85
C THR A 381 -5.44 5.16 -10.54
N GLY A 382 -5.52 4.26 -11.52
CA GLY A 382 -4.39 3.90 -12.37
C GLY A 382 -3.44 2.85 -11.79
N TRP A 383 -3.86 2.10 -10.78
CA TRP A 383 -3.13 0.95 -10.24
C TRP A 383 -3.92 -0.35 -10.38
N LEU A 384 -3.18 -1.44 -10.60
CA LEU A 384 -3.64 -2.83 -10.55
C LEU A 384 -2.93 -3.54 -9.41
N MET A 385 -3.64 -4.38 -8.66
CA MET A 385 -3.12 -5.12 -7.52
C MET A 385 -3.49 -6.59 -7.62
N GLN A 386 -2.58 -7.48 -7.23
CA GLN A 386 -2.82 -8.91 -7.18
C GLN A 386 -2.16 -9.50 -5.94
N GLY A 387 -2.88 -10.38 -5.25
CA GLY A 387 -2.36 -11.08 -4.09
C GLY A 387 -2.19 -12.56 -4.35
N PHE A 388 -1.23 -13.15 -3.63
CA PHE A 388 -1.06 -14.58 -3.45
C PHE A 388 -0.99 -14.84 -1.95
N ILE A 389 -1.51 -15.97 -1.51
CA ILE A 389 -1.61 -16.33 -0.09
C ILE A 389 -1.26 -17.81 0.09
N GLU A 390 -0.73 -18.16 1.26
CA GLU A 390 -0.41 -19.53 1.61
C GLU A 390 -1.68 -20.41 1.67
N ASP A 391 -1.64 -21.55 0.99
CA ASP A 391 -2.69 -22.56 1.01
C ASP A 391 -2.54 -23.53 2.20
N SER A 392 -3.52 -24.43 2.37
CA SER A 392 -3.50 -25.39 3.49
C SER A 392 -2.35 -26.41 3.41
N GLY A 393 -1.78 -26.64 2.22
CA GLY A 393 -0.59 -27.45 1.98
C GLY A 393 0.72 -26.72 2.28
N GLY A 394 0.68 -25.38 2.35
CA GLY A 394 1.83 -24.51 2.59
C GLY A 394 2.45 -23.93 1.31
N GLU A 395 1.89 -24.19 0.13
CA GLU A 395 2.33 -23.54 -1.10
C GLU A 395 1.60 -22.18 -1.27
N LEU A 396 2.15 -21.26 -2.08
CA LEU A 396 1.44 -20.03 -2.42
C LEU A 396 0.42 -20.31 -3.52
N ARG A 397 -0.79 -19.75 -3.39
CA ARG A 397 -1.85 -19.75 -4.41
C ARG A 397 -2.30 -18.32 -4.72
N PRO A 398 -2.87 -18.05 -5.91
CA PRO A 398 -3.59 -16.80 -6.15
C PRO A 398 -4.67 -16.54 -5.10
N GLN A 399 -4.79 -15.28 -4.67
CA GLN A 399 -5.94 -14.82 -3.89
C GLN A 399 -7.18 -14.80 -4.78
N ASN A 400 -8.33 -15.14 -4.22
CA ASN A 400 -9.59 -14.89 -4.89
C ASN A 400 -9.90 -13.38 -4.93
N VAL A 401 -10.97 -12.99 -5.65
CA VAL A 401 -11.34 -11.58 -5.79
C VAL A 401 -11.63 -10.93 -4.45
N GLU A 402 -12.32 -11.62 -3.53
CA GLU A 402 -12.66 -11.08 -2.20
C GLU A 402 -11.41 -10.83 -1.35
N GLU A 403 -10.50 -11.81 -1.31
CA GLU A 403 -9.20 -11.72 -0.62
C GLU A 403 -8.34 -10.57 -1.16
N THR A 404 -8.29 -10.41 -2.49
CA THR A 404 -7.52 -9.31 -3.14
C THR A 404 -8.18 -7.96 -2.93
N THR A 405 -9.51 -7.90 -2.87
CA THR A 405 -10.29 -6.66 -2.69
C THR A 405 -9.95 -5.94 -1.39
N ALA A 406 -9.54 -6.66 -0.34
CA ALA A 406 -9.08 -6.05 0.90
C ALA A 406 -7.89 -5.09 0.69
N CYS A 407 -7.07 -5.27 -0.35
CA CYS A 407 -5.95 -4.37 -0.67
C CYS A 407 -6.44 -3.00 -1.16
N ILE A 408 -7.53 -2.94 -1.94
CA ILE A 408 -8.05 -1.68 -2.47
C ILE A 408 -8.83 -0.87 -1.42
N GLY A 409 -9.01 -1.39 -0.21
CA GLY A 409 -9.54 -0.62 0.91
C GLY A 409 -8.72 0.62 1.24
N CYS A 410 -7.41 0.42 1.38
CA CYS A 410 -6.48 1.49 1.68
C CYS A 410 -5.90 2.09 0.38
N HIS A 411 -5.53 1.24 -0.58
CA HIS A 411 -4.91 1.70 -1.83
C HIS A 411 -5.91 2.34 -2.81
N GLY A 412 -7.21 2.06 -2.65
CA GLY A 412 -8.28 2.58 -3.50
C GLY A 412 -8.84 3.94 -3.09
N GLY A 413 -8.37 4.53 -1.99
CA GLY A 413 -8.72 5.90 -1.62
C GLY A 413 -8.83 6.13 -0.11
N VAL A 414 -7.71 6.49 0.52
CA VAL A 414 -7.67 7.12 1.85
C VAL A 414 -6.71 8.31 1.83
N GLY A 415 -6.93 9.29 2.71
CA GLY A 415 -6.16 10.53 2.75
C GLY A 415 -4.65 10.37 3.00
N ALA A 416 -4.23 9.28 3.65
CA ALA A 416 -2.84 9.03 4.03
C ALA A 416 -1.89 8.55 2.90
N THR A 417 -2.40 8.26 1.70
CA THR A 417 -1.56 7.70 0.62
C THR A 417 -0.78 8.75 -0.18
N THR A 418 0.34 8.33 -0.78
CA THR A 418 1.01 9.05 -1.88
C THR A 418 0.88 8.22 -3.15
N ASP A 419 0.09 8.72 -4.11
CA ASP A 419 -0.30 8.02 -5.35
C ASP A 419 -0.77 6.58 -5.07
N SER A 420 -1.76 6.42 -4.18
CA SER A 420 -2.30 5.11 -3.78
C SER A 420 -1.25 4.16 -3.16
N THR A 421 -0.10 4.65 -2.68
CA THR A 421 0.94 3.83 -2.01
C THR A 421 1.31 4.39 -0.64
N PHE A 422 1.94 3.55 0.20
CA PHE A 422 2.41 3.92 1.55
C PHE A 422 3.92 3.81 1.72
N SER A 423 4.54 2.77 1.18
CA SER A 423 5.88 2.33 1.58
C SER A 423 7.01 3.25 1.11
N PHE A 424 7.07 3.59 -0.18
CA PHE A 424 8.22 4.33 -0.73
C PHE A 424 8.31 5.77 -0.24
N ALA A 425 7.16 6.44 -0.02
CA ALA A 425 7.11 7.75 0.64
C ALA A 425 7.64 7.70 2.09
N ARG A 426 7.62 6.51 2.71
CA ARG A 426 8.14 6.19 4.04
C ARG A 426 9.50 5.52 4.01
N LYS A 427 10.18 5.44 2.85
CA LYS A 427 11.55 4.92 2.73
C LYS A 427 12.46 5.67 3.71
N LEU A 428 13.36 4.93 4.36
CA LEU A 428 14.28 5.50 5.35
C LEU A 428 15.18 6.58 4.72
N ASP A 429 15.56 7.56 5.52
CA ASP A 429 16.30 8.73 5.08
C ASP A 429 17.67 8.38 4.47
N THR A 430 17.91 8.84 3.25
CA THR A 430 19.11 8.49 2.48
C THR A 430 20.39 8.99 3.13
N GLY A 431 20.34 10.10 3.89
CA GLY A 431 21.50 10.67 4.56
C GLY A 431 21.92 9.94 5.84
N SER A 432 21.00 9.20 6.47
CA SER A 432 21.23 8.58 7.79
C SER A 432 21.01 7.05 7.82
N ALA A 433 20.26 6.50 6.87
CA ALA A 433 20.00 5.07 6.80
C ALA A 433 21.20 4.30 6.23
N TRP A 434 21.35 3.06 6.67
CA TRP A 434 22.31 2.12 6.11
C TRP A 434 22.09 1.96 4.60
N GLN A 435 23.15 2.06 3.81
CA GLN A 435 23.10 1.98 2.33
C GLN A 435 22.06 2.95 1.72
N GLY A 436 21.86 4.11 2.36
CA GLY A 436 20.87 5.09 1.93
C GLY A 436 19.44 4.55 1.92
N GLY A 437 19.13 3.51 2.70
CA GLY A 437 17.82 2.86 2.75
C GLY A 437 17.55 1.86 1.61
N TRP A 438 18.54 1.55 0.77
CA TRP A 438 18.42 0.56 -0.32
C TRP A 438 18.89 -0.82 0.12
N TYR A 439 18.12 -1.45 0.99
CA TYR A 439 18.40 -2.79 1.50
C TYR A 439 17.12 -3.52 1.91
N HIS A 440 17.24 -4.83 2.10
CA HIS A 440 16.16 -5.70 2.57
C HIS A 440 16.25 -5.95 4.08
N TRP A 441 15.10 -6.14 4.73
CA TRP A 441 15.04 -6.34 6.19
C TRP A 441 15.80 -7.58 6.70
N GLY A 442 16.02 -8.57 5.85
CA GLY A 442 16.86 -9.75 6.13
C GLY A 442 18.35 -9.42 6.22
N GLN A 443 18.83 -8.38 5.53
CA GLN A 443 20.21 -7.90 5.62
C GLN A 443 20.43 -7.07 6.90
N ARG A 444 19.46 -6.21 7.23
CA ARG A 444 19.47 -5.40 8.46
C ARG A 444 18.04 -5.19 8.97
N GLY A 445 17.78 -5.62 10.20
CA GLY A 445 16.48 -5.46 10.87
C GLY A 445 16.22 -4.04 11.39
N LEU A 446 15.19 -3.92 12.23
CA LEU A 446 14.67 -2.63 12.73
C LEU A 446 15.51 -1.97 13.83
N LYS A 447 16.50 -2.68 14.37
CA LYS A 447 17.28 -2.24 15.54
C LYS A 447 18.07 -0.96 15.24
N GLY A 448 17.97 0.01 16.15
CA GLY A 448 18.68 1.29 16.09
C GLY A 448 18.15 2.25 15.03
N ILE A 449 16.96 2.01 14.48
CA ILE A 449 16.27 2.95 13.60
C ILE A 449 15.43 3.86 14.50
N PRO A 450 15.62 5.19 14.46
CA PRO A 450 14.79 6.12 15.25
C PRO A 450 13.36 6.15 14.71
N GLU A 451 12.39 6.43 15.59
CA GLU A 451 11.00 6.59 15.12
C GLU A 451 10.85 7.81 14.19
N PRO A 452 9.97 7.73 13.18
CA PRO A 452 9.67 8.87 12.33
C PRO A 452 9.18 10.06 13.15
N ARG A 453 9.59 11.27 12.75
CA ARG A 453 9.13 12.51 13.37
C ARG A 453 8.00 13.12 12.56
N ARG A 454 6.97 13.55 13.26
CA ARG A 454 5.92 14.43 12.75
C ARG A 454 6.48 15.85 12.57
N THR A 455 5.78 16.67 11.80
CA THR A 455 6.08 18.10 11.60
C THR A 455 6.04 18.94 12.88
N ASP A 456 5.25 18.51 13.87
CA ASP A 456 5.20 19.10 15.21
C ASP A 456 6.40 18.70 16.11
N GLY A 457 7.31 17.86 15.60
CA GLY A 457 8.50 17.38 16.30
C GLY A 457 8.29 16.12 17.15
N GLN A 458 7.04 15.68 17.36
CA GLN A 458 6.73 14.48 18.12
C GLN A 458 7.05 13.20 17.32
N GLY A 459 7.26 12.11 18.05
CA GLY A 459 7.42 10.77 17.46
C GLY A 459 6.09 10.25 16.91
N GLU A 460 6.08 9.72 15.69
CA GLU A 460 4.88 9.24 15.01
C GLU A 460 4.28 8.03 15.74
N TYR A 461 5.11 7.07 16.16
CA TYR A 461 4.63 5.87 16.84
C TYR A 461 4.22 6.16 18.27
N ALA A 462 4.97 7.00 18.99
CA ALA A 462 4.55 7.47 20.31
C ALA A 462 3.19 8.20 20.24
N HIS A 463 2.99 9.06 19.23
CA HIS A 463 1.71 9.72 19.00
C HIS A 463 0.59 8.72 18.73
N TRP A 464 0.82 7.74 17.85
CA TRP A 464 -0.17 6.70 17.55
C TRP A 464 -0.56 5.88 18.79
N LEU A 465 0.41 5.47 19.61
CA LEU A 465 0.14 4.76 20.87
C LEU A 465 -0.71 5.59 21.83
N ALA A 466 -0.50 6.91 21.88
CA ALA A 466 -1.29 7.80 22.72
C ALA A 466 -2.75 7.89 22.26
N GLN A 467 -2.96 8.02 20.95
CA GLN A 467 -4.29 8.13 20.33
C GLN A 467 -5.10 6.82 20.41
N VAL A 468 -4.45 5.67 20.19
CA VAL A 468 -5.11 4.36 20.20
C VAL A 468 -5.24 3.79 21.61
N GLY A 469 -4.26 4.08 22.48
CA GLY A 469 -4.25 3.55 23.85
C GLY A 469 -4.04 2.05 23.94
N ALA A 470 -3.41 1.44 22.92
CA ALA A 470 -3.04 0.03 22.84
C ALA A 470 -1.93 -0.19 21.79
N GLY A 471 -1.44 -1.42 21.66
CA GLY A 471 -0.42 -1.81 20.67
C GLY A 471 -0.95 -2.25 19.29
N ASP A 472 -2.26 -2.31 19.14
CA ASP A 472 -2.99 -2.56 17.88
C ASP A 472 -4.37 -1.87 17.97
N ASP A 473 -5.10 -1.78 16.87
CA ASP A 473 -6.42 -1.12 16.82
C ASP A 473 -7.49 -1.85 17.67
N TYR A 474 -7.27 -3.11 18.01
CA TYR A 474 -8.24 -3.99 18.68
C TYR A 474 -8.00 -4.12 20.18
N GLY A 475 -6.89 -3.60 20.71
CA GLY A 475 -6.50 -3.76 22.10
C GLY A 475 -5.99 -5.15 22.49
N THR A 476 -5.44 -5.93 21.55
CA THR A 476 -5.07 -7.35 21.80
C THR A 476 -3.60 -7.55 22.21
N ASN A 477 -2.71 -6.62 21.86
CA ASN A 477 -1.29 -6.74 22.12
C ASN A 477 -0.91 -6.43 23.58
N ASP A 478 -1.07 -7.43 24.45
CA ASP A 478 -0.74 -7.35 25.88
C ASP A 478 0.75 -7.05 26.14
N GLU A 479 1.63 -7.46 25.23
CA GLU A 479 3.06 -7.21 25.36
C GLU A 479 3.40 -5.73 25.21
N VAL A 480 2.86 -5.08 24.18
CA VAL A 480 2.98 -3.62 24.02
C VAL A 480 2.24 -2.91 25.14
N GLN A 481 1.07 -3.41 25.55
CA GLN A 481 0.34 -2.86 26.69
C GLN A 481 1.22 -2.81 27.95
N ALA A 482 1.89 -3.91 28.29
CA ALA A 482 2.78 -4.00 29.44
C ALA A 482 4.03 -3.11 29.32
N ARG A 483 4.62 -3.03 28.13
CA ARG A 483 5.86 -2.29 27.86
C ARG A 483 5.66 -0.77 27.81
N PHE A 484 4.58 -0.30 27.22
CA PHE A 484 4.42 1.12 26.88
C PHE A 484 3.42 1.87 27.76
N PHE A 485 2.51 1.19 28.46
CA PHE A 485 1.44 1.86 29.20
C PHE A 485 1.59 1.69 30.71
N ARG A 486 1.18 2.72 31.44
CA ARG A 486 0.94 2.70 32.88
C ARG A 486 -0.47 2.20 33.19
N LYS A 487 -0.76 1.93 34.46
CA LYS A 487 -2.11 1.51 34.91
C LYS A 487 -3.20 2.56 34.64
N ASP A 488 -2.84 3.84 34.60
CA ASP A 488 -3.75 4.95 34.26
C ASP A 488 -3.95 5.11 32.73
N GLY A 489 -3.33 4.26 31.91
CA GLY A 489 -3.43 4.30 30.45
C GLY A 489 -2.55 5.35 29.78
N THR A 490 -1.70 6.08 30.52
CA THR A 490 -0.70 6.98 29.94
C THR A 490 0.55 6.23 29.47
N LEU A 491 1.29 6.82 28.53
CA LEU A 491 2.54 6.23 28.06
C LEU A 491 3.67 6.36 29.09
N ARG A 492 4.48 5.31 29.22
CA ARG A 492 5.69 5.26 30.02
C ARG A 492 6.81 6.11 29.37
N PRO A 493 7.31 7.17 30.02
CA PRO A 493 8.28 8.10 29.43
C PRO A 493 9.62 7.45 29.09
N ASP A 494 10.06 6.48 29.87
CA ASP A 494 11.27 5.69 29.61
C ASP A 494 11.11 4.81 28.36
N ALA A 495 9.95 4.17 28.18
CA ALA A 495 9.63 3.40 26.98
C ALA A 495 9.55 4.30 25.73
N VAL A 496 8.88 5.47 25.84
CA VAL A 496 8.84 6.46 24.76
C VAL A 496 10.23 6.99 24.44
N LYS A 497 11.06 7.29 25.45
CA LYS A 497 12.44 7.73 25.26
C LYS A 497 13.28 6.67 24.53
N ALA A 498 13.10 5.39 24.83
CA ALA A 498 13.76 4.31 24.10
C ALA A 498 13.29 4.24 22.63
N LEU A 499 11.98 4.36 22.41
CA LEU A 499 11.36 4.36 21.07
C LEU A 499 11.91 5.47 20.17
N THR A 500 12.22 6.65 20.71
CA THR A 500 12.82 7.75 19.92
C THR A 500 14.13 7.39 19.21
N LYS A 501 14.84 6.36 19.70
CA LYS A 501 16.14 5.91 19.18
C LYS A 501 16.06 4.57 18.44
N ASP A 502 15.07 3.75 18.77
CA ASP A 502 14.99 2.38 18.30
C ASP A 502 13.55 1.87 18.21
N ILE A 503 12.98 1.88 17.00
CA ILE A 503 11.63 1.38 16.73
C ILE A 503 11.49 -0.11 17.02
N SER A 504 12.59 -0.87 17.07
CA SER A 504 12.51 -2.30 17.39
C SER A 504 11.97 -2.58 18.80
N VAL A 505 12.11 -1.63 19.75
CA VAL A 505 11.57 -1.80 21.11
C VAL A 505 10.04 -1.89 21.16
N LEU A 506 9.38 -1.34 20.14
CA LEU A 506 7.93 -1.42 19.93
C LEU A 506 7.58 -2.52 18.93
N LEU A 507 8.26 -2.52 17.77
CA LEU A 507 7.82 -3.27 16.59
C LEU A 507 8.24 -4.74 16.62
N VAL A 508 9.34 -5.10 17.28
CA VAL A 508 9.82 -6.48 17.34
C VAL A 508 9.23 -7.17 18.58
N PRO A 509 8.48 -8.28 18.42
CA PRO A 509 7.90 -8.99 19.56
C PRO A 509 8.97 -9.77 20.34
N SER A 510 8.60 -10.26 21.53
CA SER A 510 9.36 -11.32 22.18
C SER A 510 9.31 -12.64 21.37
N PRO A 511 10.27 -13.55 21.58
CA PRO A 511 10.22 -14.91 21.04
C PRO A 511 8.90 -15.65 21.31
N SER A 512 8.36 -15.56 22.52
CA SER A 512 7.12 -16.25 22.88
C SER A 512 5.91 -15.68 22.12
N ARG A 513 5.83 -14.34 22.00
CA ARG A 513 4.78 -13.70 21.21
C ARG A 513 4.92 -14.02 19.71
N ALA A 514 6.14 -14.08 19.18
CA ALA A 514 6.38 -14.47 17.79
C ALA A 514 5.81 -15.87 17.47
N LEU A 515 6.10 -16.85 18.33
CA LEU A 515 5.56 -18.22 18.19
C LEU A 515 4.03 -18.26 18.29
N LEU A 516 3.42 -17.47 19.17
CA LEU A 516 1.96 -17.38 19.28
C LEU A 516 1.33 -16.79 18.00
N LEU A 517 1.90 -15.73 17.46
CA LEU A 517 1.44 -15.10 16.22
C LEU A 517 1.55 -16.06 15.03
N ASP A 518 2.65 -16.79 14.93
CA ASP A 518 2.89 -17.73 13.85
C ASP A 518 1.98 -18.96 13.94
N ARG A 519 1.73 -19.47 15.14
CA ARG A 519 0.75 -20.54 15.38
C ARG A 519 -0.68 -20.12 15.03
N ALA A 520 -1.06 -18.91 15.39
CA ALA A 520 -2.38 -18.35 15.04
C ALA A 520 -2.50 -18.08 13.53
N THR A 521 -1.43 -17.62 12.89
CA THR A 521 -1.35 -17.51 11.42
C THR A 521 -1.57 -18.88 10.78
N LEU A 522 -0.85 -19.90 11.24
CA LEU A 522 -0.94 -21.25 10.69
C LEU A 522 -2.34 -21.86 10.86
N ALA A 523 -3.06 -21.53 11.94
CA ALA A 523 -4.46 -21.92 12.12
C ALA A 523 -5.37 -21.32 11.02
N LEU A 524 -5.18 -20.04 10.66
CA LEU A 524 -5.89 -19.42 9.53
C LEU A 524 -5.53 -20.09 8.20
N VAL A 525 -4.24 -20.39 7.98
CA VAL A 525 -3.76 -21.10 6.80
C VAL A 525 -4.36 -22.50 6.69
N LYS A 526 -4.47 -23.26 7.77
CA LYS A 526 -5.12 -24.58 7.71
C LYS A 526 -6.63 -24.48 7.48
N ALA A 527 -7.27 -23.42 7.98
CA ALA A 527 -8.71 -23.22 7.79
C ALA A 527 -9.10 -22.74 6.38
N GLN A 528 -8.22 -21.98 5.71
CA GLN A 528 -8.48 -21.36 4.39
C GLN A 528 -9.79 -20.53 4.37
N ARG A 529 -10.07 -19.83 5.47
CA ARG A 529 -11.26 -18.96 5.63
C ARG A 529 -10.89 -17.48 5.64
N PHE A 530 -10.02 -17.03 4.74
CA PHE A 530 -9.52 -15.66 4.73
C PHE A 530 -10.58 -14.63 4.33
N GLU A 531 -11.66 -15.05 3.67
CA GLU A 531 -12.82 -14.21 3.39
C GLU A 531 -13.51 -13.71 4.67
N ARG A 532 -13.26 -14.37 5.81
CA ARG A 532 -13.71 -13.98 7.15
C ARG A 532 -12.71 -13.13 7.92
N GLY A 533 -11.61 -12.71 7.28
CA GLY A 533 -10.55 -11.90 7.87
C GLY A 533 -9.23 -12.65 7.99
N ARG A 534 -8.12 -11.92 7.80
CA ARG A 534 -6.75 -12.46 7.81
C ARG A 534 -5.88 -11.88 8.93
N ASP A 535 -6.40 -10.92 9.68
CA ASP A 535 -5.71 -10.33 10.83
C ASP A 535 -5.57 -11.36 11.96
N VAL A 536 -4.39 -11.39 12.57
CA VAL A 536 -4.06 -12.30 13.66
C VAL A 536 -4.15 -11.56 14.98
N THR A 537 -5.07 -11.96 15.84
CA THR A 537 -5.24 -11.41 17.19
C THR A 537 -4.80 -12.43 18.24
N VAL A 538 -3.84 -12.06 19.09
CA VAL A 538 -3.34 -12.90 20.21
C VAL A 538 -3.13 -12.04 21.47
N GLY A 539 -3.59 -12.53 22.62
CA GLY A 539 -3.58 -11.81 23.89
C GLY A 539 -5.00 -11.56 24.40
N ALA A 540 -5.29 -10.34 24.83
CA ALA A 540 -6.61 -9.93 25.28
C ALA A 540 -7.69 -10.11 24.19
N PRO A 541 -8.97 -10.29 24.58
CA PRO A 541 -10.08 -10.33 23.63
C PRO A 541 -10.15 -9.05 22.79
N PRO A 542 -10.33 -9.17 21.45
CA PRO A 542 -10.37 -8.00 20.59
C PRO A 542 -11.61 -7.15 20.83
N LYS A 543 -11.41 -5.85 20.88
CA LYS A 543 -12.44 -4.84 21.04
C LYS A 543 -12.94 -4.40 19.67
N VAL A 544 -13.91 -5.15 19.14
CA VAL A 544 -14.56 -4.86 17.86
C VAL A 544 -16.08 -4.82 18.01
N ARG A 545 -16.72 -3.97 17.24
CA ARG A 545 -18.18 -3.90 17.12
C ARG A 545 -18.66 -5.00 16.18
N ALA A 546 -19.76 -5.65 16.54
CA ALA A 546 -20.46 -6.58 15.65
C ALA A 546 -21.21 -5.85 14.54
N ARG A 547 -21.62 -4.60 14.80
CA ARG A 547 -22.34 -3.75 13.86
C ARG A 547 -21.92 -2.28 14.00
N LEU A 548 -21.81 -1.59 12.88
CA LEU A 548 -21.67 -0.14 12.77
C LEU A 548 -23.03 0.52 12.52
N GLU A 549 -23.12 1.81 12.76
CA GLU A 549 -24.24 2.63 12.34
C GLU A 549 -23.76 3.54 11.22
N GLN A 550 -24.45 3.54 10.08
CA GLN A 550 -24.22 4.52 9.03
C GLN A 550 -24.35 5.94 9.59
N ASP A 551 -23.33 6.74 9.37
CA ASP A 551 -23.20 8.11 9.88
C ASP A 551 -23.25 8.19 11.43
N GLY A 552 -22.87 7.08 12.09
CA GLY A 552 -22.79 6.99 13.54
C GLY A 552 -21.56 7.72 14.10
N ALA A 553 -21.73 8.35 15.26
CA ALA A 553 -20.62 9.01 15.96
C ALA A 553 -19.58 7.99 16.44
N THR A 554 -18.29 8.30 16.26
CA THR A 554 -17.18 7.48 16.79
C THR A 554 -16.91 7.77 18.27
N GLY A 555 -17.45 8.87 18.80
CA GLY A 555 -17.08 9.42 20.11
C GLY A 555 -15.83 10.30 20.08
N ILE A 556 -15.09 10.34 18.96
CA ILE A 556 -13.99 11.27 18.74
C ILE A 556 -14.59 12.61 18.31
N THR A 557 -14.25 13.68 19.02
CA THR A 557 -14.84 15.01 18.79
C THR A 557 -14.05 15.86 17.80
N GLU A 558 -12.75 15.58 17.63
CA GLU A 558 -11.86 16.34 16.76
C GLU A 558 -10.94 15.39 16.01
N ALA A 559 -10.80 15.61 14.71
CA ALA A 559 -9.89 14.84 13.87
C ALA A 559 -8.43 15.17 14.22
N VAL A 560 -7.62 14.14 14.39
CA VAL A 560 -6.17 14.30 14.57
C VAL A 560 -5.57 14.71 13.23
N LEU A 561 -4.88 15.85 13.23
CA LEU A 561 -4.24 16.39 12.04
C LEU A 561 -3.09 15.49 11.54
N PRO A 562 -2.87 15.44 10.21
CA PRO A 562 -1.81 14.64 9.62
C PRO A 562 -0.44 15.02 10.14
N GLY A 563 0.45 14.03 10.22
CA GLY A 563 1.83 14.22 10.68
C GLY A 563 2.73 15.03 9.73
N TRP A 564 2.24 15.39 8.54
CA TRP A 564 2.93 16.26 7.57
C TRP A 564 2.42 17.70 7.55
N MET A 565 1.36 18.02 8.29
CA MET A 565 0.92 19.41 8.49
C MET A 565 1.35 19.87 9.87
N GLY A 566 1.98 21.05 9.96
CA GLY A 566 2.16 21.69 11.25
C GLY A 566 0.82 22.13 11.83
N PRO A 567 0.65 22.20 13.15
CA PRO A 567 -0.51 22.88 13.73
C PRO A 567 -0.57 24.31 13.18
N GLU A 568 -1.78 24.82 12.90
CA GLU A 568 -1.93 26.23 12.59
C GLU A 568 -1.27 27.04 13.71
N LYS A 569 -0.25 27.83 13.35
CA LYS A 569 0.30 28.78 14.31
C LYS A 569 -0.84 29.73 14.63
N SER A 570 -1.44 29.60 15.82
CA SER A 570 -2.42 30.60 16.26
C SER A 570 -1.73 31.96 16.13
N ALA A 571 -2.28 32.82 15.29
CA ALA A 571 -1.88 34.21 15.24
C ALA A 571 -2.38 34.89 16.53
N SER A 572 -1.74 34.55 17.65
CA SER A 572 -1.89 35.22 18.93
C SER A 572 -0.49 35.59 19.39
N ARG A 573 -0.14 36.85 19.11
CA ARG A 573 0.97 37.57 19.72
C ARG A 573 0.75 37.70 21.22
#